data_AF-A0A975J9G7-F1
#
_entry.id   AF-A0A975J9G7-F1
#
_cell.length_a   1.000
_cell.length_b   1.000
_cell.length_c   1.000
_cell.angle_alpha   90.00
_cell.angle_beta   90.00
_cell.angle_gamma   90.00
#
_symmetry.space_group_name_H-M   'P 1'
#
loop_
_entity.id
_entity.type
_entity.pdbx_description
1 polymer ?
#
loop_
_entity_poly.entity_id
_entity_poly.type
_entity_poly.pdbx_seq_one_letter_code
_entity_poly.pdbx_strand_id
1 'polypeptide(L)' 'MEKTHLVVFNPRMARLLLKMGYMITDIKPHKNVENASVFIFLNEEGLEEELNKMINEFKNK' A
#
# COMPACT_ATOMS: atom_id res chain seq x y z
N MET A 1 -17.60 -4.40 13.24
CA MET A 1 -16.31 -4.92 12.71
C MET A 1 -15.40 -3.74 12.54
N GLU A 2 -14.25 -3.73 13.22
CA GLU A 2 -13.23 -2.69 13.01
C GLU A 2 -12.67 -2.82 11.59
N LYS A 3 -12.66 -1.72 10.84
CA LYS A 3 -12.01 -1.68 9.53
C LYS A 3 -10.50 -1.68 9.74
N THR A 4 -9.82 -2.75 9.32
CA THR A 4 -8.36 -2.81 9.37
C THR A 4 -7.75 -2.01 8.23
N HIS A 5 -6.50 -1.59 8.39
CA HIS A 5 -5.78 -0.79 7.41
C HIS A 5 -4.40 -1.40 7.15
N LEU A 6 -3.94 -1.29 5.90
CA LEU A 6 -2.60 -1.73 5.50
C LEU A 6 -1.73 -0.54 5.15
N VAL A 7 -0.45 -0.64 5.50
CA VAL A 7 0.53 0.41 5.29
C VAL A 7 1.42 0.04 4.12
N VAL A 8 1.48 0.90 3.12
CA VAL A 8 2.31 0.73 1.92
C VAL A 8 3.34 1.84 1.87
N PHE A 9 4.62 1.48 1.85
CA PHE A 9 5.74 2.41 1.82
C PHE A 9 6.25 2.68 0.41
N ASN A 10 5.99 1.77 -0.53
CA ASN A 10 6.49 1.87 -1.90
C ASN A 10 5.51 2.67 -2.78
N PRO A 11 5.89 3.86 -3.29
CA PRO A 11 5.00 4.69 -4.10
C PRO A 11 4.58 4.03 -5.42
N ARG A 12 5.40 3.13 -5.98
CA ARG A 12 5.04 2.37 -7.19
C ARG A 12 3.93 1.38 -6.90
N MET A 13 4.00 0.65 -5.79
CA MET A 13 2.94 -0.27 -5.38
C MET A 13 1.65 0.48 -5.05
N ALA A 14 1.74 1.58 -4.30
CA ALA A 14 0.58 2.41 -3.98
C ALA A 14 -0.17 2.90 -5.23
N ARG A 15 0.56 3.34 -6.27
CA ARG A 15 -0.05 3.71 -7.56
C ARG A 15 -0.72 2.55 -8.29
N LEU A 16 -0.19 1.33 -8.19
CA LEU A 16 -0.80 0.16 -8.82
C LEU A 16 -2.10 -0.23 -8.10
N LEU A 17 -2.09 -0.21 -6.76
CA LEU A 17 -3.28 -0.48 -5.95
C LEU A 17 -4.41 0.53 -6.23
N LEU A 18 -4.08 1.82 -6.34
CA LEU A 18 -5.05 2.85 -6.75
C LEU A 18 -5.66 2.56 -8.14
N LYS A 19 -4.85 2.10 -9.10
CA LYS A 19 -5.35 1.71 -10.44
C LYS A 19 -6.25 0.48 -10.40
N MET A 20 -6.08 -0.39 -9.41
CA MET A 20 -6.91 -1.57 -9.17
C MET A 20 -8.21 -1.25 -8.42
N GLY A 21 -8.39 -0.01 -7.96
CA GLY A 21 -9.60 0.45 -7.29
C GLY A 21 -9.54 0.45 -5.76
N TYR A 22 -8.42 0.04 -5.16
CA TYR A 22 -8.25 0.07 -3.71
C TYR A 22 -8.16 1.51 -3.19
N MET A 23 -8.77 1.74 -2.02
CA MET A 23 -8.89 3.08 -1.46
C MET A 23 -7.77 3.42 -0.46
N ILE A 24 -7.08 4.53 -0.71
CA ILE A 24 -6.25 5.18 0.32
C ILE A 24 -7.17 5.95 1.26
N THR A 25 -7.06 5.69 2.55
CA THR A 25 -7.79 6.41 3.59
C THR A 25 -6.98 7.57 4.16
N ASP A 26 -5.64 7.49 4.10
CA ASP A 26 -4.75 8.51 4.66
C ASP A 26 -3.34 8.45 4.02
N ILE A 27 -2.64 9.59 3.99
CA ILE A 27 -1.26 9.72 3.51
C ILE A 27 -0.46 10.53 4.54
N LYS A 28 0.66 9.98 5.01
CA LYS A 28 1.49 10.61 6.04
C LYS A 28 2.94 10.76 5.59
N PRO A 29 3.71 11.72 6.13
CA PRO A 29 5.15 11.74 5.94
C PRO A 29 5.80 10.51 6.58
N HIS A 30 6.85 9.99 5.95
CA HIS A 30 7.65 8.92 6.54
C HIS A 30 8.51 9.45 7.69
N LYS A 31 8.42 8.84 8.86
CA LYS A 31 9.09 9.33 10.08
C LYS A 31 10.61 9.42 9.98
N ASN A 32 11.21 8.49 9.23
CA ASN A 32 12.67 8.31 9.19
C ASN A 32 13.29 8.61 7.81
N VAL A 33 12.49 8.98 6.82
CA VAL A 33 12.97 9.18 5.44
C VAL A 33 12.41 10.51 4.97
N GLU A 34 13.30 11.49 4.83
CA GLU A 34 12.93 12.82 4.37
C GLU A 34 12.33 12.76 2.96
N ASN A 35 11.32 13.60 2.70
CA ASN A 35 10.60 13.66 1.43
C ASN A 35 9.92 12.34 0.99
N ALA A 36 9.76 11.35 1.88
CA ALA A 36 9.00 10.13 1.60
C ALA A 36 7.61 10.16 2.24
N SER A 37 6.68 9.41 1.64
CA SER A 37 5.29 9.28 2.09
C SER A 37 4.95 7.83 2.42
N VAL A 38 4.02 7.67 3.35
CA VAL A 38 3.42 6.41 3.79
C VAL A 38 1.95 6.45 3.35
N PHE A 39 1.51 5.43 2.63
CA PHE A 39 0.16 5.32 2.10
C PHE A 39 -0.62 4.32 2.95
N ILE A 40 -1.76 4.73 3.50
CA ILE A 40 -2.60 3.90 4.36
C ILE A 40 -3.84 3.53 3.55
N PHE A 41 -4.01 2.24 3.29
CA PHE A 41 -5.13 1.68 2.53
C PHE A 41 -6.17 1.08 3.48
N LEU A 42 -7.44 1.18 3.10
CA LEU A 42 -8.50 0.38 3.70
C LEU A 42 -8.24 -1.09 3.34
N ASN A 43 -8.24 -1.99 4.33
CA ASN A 43 -8.06 -3.41 4.09
C ASN A 43 -9.35 -4.05 3.54
N GLU A 44 -9.59 -3.82 2.26
CA GLU A 44 -10.66 -4.43 1.49
C GLU A 44 -10.26 -5.84 1.02
N GLU A 45 -11.24 -6.64 0.65
CA GLU A 45 -11.03 -8.02 0.17
C GLU A 45 -10.03 -8.05 -1.01
N GLY A 46 -9.06 -8.95 -0.93
CA GLY A 46 -8.03 -9.12 -1.97
C GLY A 46 -6.80 -8.23 -1.84
N LEU A 47 -6.83 -7.18 -0.99
CA LEU A 47 -5.72 -6.23 -0.91
C LEU A 47 -4.41 -6.89 -0.43
N GLU A 48 -4.50 -7.73 0.61
CA GLU A 48 -3.35 -8.39 1.19
C GLU A 48 -2.72 -9.39 0.20
N GLU A 49 -3.54 -10.14 -0.53
CA GLU A 49 -3.10 -11.06 -1.58
C GLU A 49 -2.40 -10.32 -2.72
N GLU A 50 -2.96 -9.21 -3.20
CA GLU A 50 -2.35 -8.40 -4.25
C GLU A 50 -1.01 -7.78 -3.79
N LEU A 51 -0.93 -7.30 -2.55
CA LEU A 51 0.33 -6.83 -1.97
C LEU A 51 1.39 -7.93 -1.92
N ASN A 52 1.02 -9.13 -1.47
CA ASN A 52 1.93 -10.27 -1.41
C ASN A 52 2.42 -10.69 -2.81
N LYS A 53 1.53 -10.70 -3.82
CA LYS A 53 1.92 -10.95 -5.22
C LYS A 53 2.95 -9.92 -5.70
N MET A 54 2.65 -8.63 -5.52
CA MET A 54 3.56 -7.55 -5.92
C MET A 54 4.92 -7.68 -5.24
N ILE A 55 4.96 -7.91 -3.92
CA ILE A 55 6.23 -8.07 -3.17
C ILE A 55 7.09 -9.19 -3.77
N ASN A 56 6.47 -10.32 -4.14
CA ASN A 56 7.19 -11.43 -4.76
C ASN A 56 7.69 -11.10 -6.17
N GLU A 57 6.90 -10.41 -6.99
CA GLU A 57 7.33 -9.95 -8.31
C GLU A 57 8.50 -8.98 -8.25
N PHE A 58 8.54 -8.07 -7.27
CA PHE A 58 9.63 -7.13 -7.09
C PHE A 58 10.91 -7.77 -6.56
N LYS A 59 10.82 -8.89 -5.82
CA LYS A 59 12.00 -9.65 -5.35
C LYS A 59 12.67 -10.47 -6.45
N ASN A 60 11.89 -10.91 -7.43
CA ASN A 60 12.36 -11.78 -8.52
C ASN A 60 12.89 -11.00 -9.74
N LYS A 61 13.09 -9.68 -9.60
CA LYS A 61 13.50 -8.77 -10.66
C LYS A 61 14.76 -8.02 -10.28
#